data_AF-A0AA43RIA9-F1
#
_entry.id   AF-A0AA43RIA9-F1
#
_cell.length_a   1.000
_cell.length_b   1.000
_cell.length_c   1.000
_cell.angle_alpha   90.00
_cell.angle_beta   90.00
_cell.angle_gamma   90.00
#
_symmetry.space_group_name_H-M   'P 1'
#
loop_
_entity.id
_entity.type
_entity.pdbx_description
1 polymer ?
#
loop_
_entity_poly.entity_id
_entity_poly.type
_entity_poly.pdbx_seq_one_letter_code
_entity_poly.pdbx_strand_id
1 'polypeptide(L)'
;YYAAIAECHTAGESTAFIEFILSQIDQILNEVSARITGQTDYLPQTIQRLLTVVEYDTPYTSNALMEKLGLKAKEGFRRNYLRPAIELNVIRMTIPDKPNSRNQRYVRV
;
A
#
# COMPACT_ATOMS: atom_id res chain seq x y z
N TYR A 1 16.47 25.35 -1.06
CA TYR A 1 17.37 25.04 0.08
C TYR A 1 18.15 26.27 0.52
N TYR A 2 19.21 26.72 -0.19
CA TYR A 2 20.02 27.87 0.26
C TYR A 2 19.25 29.19 0.41
N ALA A 3 18.25 29.44 -0.46
CA ALA A 3 17.37 30.59 -0.33
C ALA A 3 16.59 30.60 0.99
N ALA A 4 16.03 29.46 1.40
CA ALA A 4 15.29 29.32 2.65
C ALA A 4 16.17 29.52 3.90
N ILE A 5 17.45 29.12 3.83
CA ILE A 5 18.43 29.37 4.90
C ILE A 5 18.78 30.86 5.00
N ALA A 6 19.01 31.52 3.87
CA ALA A 6 19.32 32.94 3.83
C ALA A 6 18.14 33.79 4.36
N GLU A 7 16.92 33.37 4.06
CA GLU A 7 15.69 34.00 4.55
C GLU A 7 15.53 33.83 6.07
N CYS A 8 15.77 32.63 6.61
CA CYS A 8 15.76 32.41 8.06
C CYS A 8 16.84 33.20 8.79
N HIS A 9 18.04 33.31 8.20
CA HIS A 9 19.12 34.10 8.77
C HIS A 9 18.77 35.59 8.84
N THR A 10 18.03 36.09 7.84
CA THR A 10 17.57 37.49 7.79
C THR A 10 16.37 37.73 8.72
N ALA A 11 15.46 36.77 8.82
CA ALA A 11 14.26 36.85 9.64
C ALA A 11 14.48 36.54 11.12
N GLY A 12 15.60 35.91 11.49
CA GLY A 12 15.90 35.50 12.87
C GLY A 12 15.08 34.29 13.35
N GLU A 13 14.28 33.69 12.48
CA GLU A 13 13.34 32.62 12.80
C GLU A 13 13.45 31.48 11.77
N SER A 14 13.19 30.25 12.19
CA SER A 14 13.40 29.06 11.35
C SER A 14 12.15 28.61 10.57
N THR A 15 11.04 29.36 10.64
CA THR A 15 9.75 28.97 10.07
C THR A 15 9.83 28.67 8.57
N ALA A 16 10.43 29.58 7.78
CA ALA A 16 10.53 29.42 6.33
C ALA A 16 11.37 28.19 5.93
N PHE A 17 12.38 27.84 6.72
CA PHE A 17 13.18 26.64 6.50
C PHE A 17 12.40 25.37 6.87
N ILE A 18 11.63 25.38 7.97
CA ILE A 18 10.79 24.24 8.36
C ILE A 18 9.73 23.97 7.29
N GLU A 19 9.03 25.00 6.81
CA GLU A 19 8.04 24.87 5.74
C GLU A 19 8.66 24.32 4.45
N PHE A 20 9.84 24.84 4.07
CA PHE A 20 10.59 24.34 2.92
C PHE A 20 10.96 22.85 3.09
N ILE A 21 11.46 22.44 4.25
CA ILE A 21 11.83 21.03 4.46
C ILE A 21 10.58 20.13 4.45
N LEU A 22 9.47 20.56 5.06
CA LEU A 22 8.21 19.82 5.03
C LEU A 22 7.68 19.66 3.60
N SER A 23 7.75 20.69 2.76
CA SER A 23 7.35 20.57 1.35
C SER A 23 8.24 19.62 0.56
N GLN A 24 9.55 19.61 0.84
CA GLN A 24 10.48 18.66 0.20
C GLN A 24 10.18 17.22 0.61
N ILE A 25 9.87 16.99 1.90
CA ILE A 25 9.49 15.66 2.40
C ILE A 25 8.20 15.19 1.71
N ASP A 26 7.18 16.04 1.64
CA ASP A 26 5.91 15.71 0.98
C ASP A 26 6.10 15.36 -0.50
N GLN A 27 6.90 16.15 -1.23
CA GLN A 27 7.21 15.87 -2.63
C GLN A 27 7.92 14.51 -2.82
N ILE A 28 8.90 14.20 -1.97
CA ILE A 28 9.62 12.93 -2.05
C ILE A 28 8.70 11.76 -1.71
N LEU A 29 7.84 11.90 -0.68
CA LEU A 29 6.85 10.88 -0.34
C LEU A 29 5.88 10.61 -1.49
N ASN A 30 5.40 11.66 -2.16
CA ASN A 30 4.55 11.53 -3.34
C ASN A 30 5.27 10.82 -4.49
N GLU A 31 6.54 11.13 -4.75
CA GLU A 31 7.33 10.48 -5.79
C GLU A 31 7.56 8.98 -5.50
N VAL A 32 7.90 8.64 -4.26
CA VAL A 32 8.08 7.24 -3.83
C VAL A 32 6.77 6.46 -3.93
N SER A 33 5.65 7.07 -3.48
CA SER A 33 4.32 6.48 -3.59
C SER A 33 3.90 6.22 -5.04
N ALA A 34 4.17 7.17 -5.94
CA ALA A 34 3.88 7.03 -7.37
C ALA A 34 4.69 5.89 -8.01
N ARG A 35 5.97 5.73 -7.63
CA ARG A 35 6.81 4.62 -8.12
C ARG A 35 6.32 3.25 -7.64
N ILE A 36 5.87 3.16 -6.38
CA ILE A 36 5.26 1.93 -5.83
C ILE A 36 3.95 1.60 -6.56
N THR A 37 3.13 2.62 -6.84
CA THR A 37 1.86 2.44 -7.56
C THR A 37 2.07 2.04 -9.02
N GLY A 38 3.06 2.63 -9.72
CA GLY A 38 3.38 2.30 -11.11
C GLY A 38 3.87 0.86 -11.33
N GLN A 39 4.35 0.16 -10.29
CA GLN A 39 4.62 -1.27 -10.37
C GLN A 39 3.34 -2.12 -10.46
N THR A 40 2.20 -1.59 -10.02
CA THR A 40 0.92 -2.31 -10.04
C THR A 40 0.18 -2.26 -11.37
N ASP A 41 0.56 -1.36 -12.28
CA ASP A 41 -0.10 -1.17 -13.58
C ASP A 41 0.04 -2.39 -14.51
N TYR A 42 1.08 -3.21 -14.32
CA TYR A 42 1.28 -4.48 -15.05
C TYR A 42 0.55 -5.67 -14.42
N LEU A 43 -0.06 -5.51 -13.24
CA LEU A 43 -0.76 -6.59 -12.58
C LEU A 43 -2.12 -6.84 -13.25
N PRO A 44 -2.60 -8.10 -13.28
CA PRO A 44 -3.96 -8.41 -13.66
C PRO A 44 -4.97 -7.54 -12.92
N GLN A 45 -6.03 -7.11 -13.60
CA GLN A 45 -7.01 -6.18 -13.05
C GLN A 45 -7.71 -6.70 -11.79
N THR A 46 -7.81 -8.02 -11.62
CA THR A 46 -8.31 -8.64 -10.37
C THR A 46 -7.39 -8.37 -9.18
N ILE A 47 -6.08 -8.38 -9.39
CA ILE A 47 -5.09 -8.10 -8.36
C ILE A 47 -5.07 -6.60 -8.05
N GLN A 48 -5.13 -5.74 -9.06
CA GLN A 48 -5.25 -4.30 -8.84
C GLN A 48 -6.49 -3.98 -7.97
N ARG A 49 -7.65 -4.55 -8.31
CA ARG A 49 -8.86 -4.42 -7.49
C ARG A 49 -8.70 -4.99 -6.07
N LEU A 50 -7.95 -6.07 -5.90
CA LEU A 50 -7.65 -6.58 -4.56
C LEU A 50 -6.82 -5.58 -3.75
N LEU A 51 -5.78 -5.02 -4.36
CA LEU A 51 -4.86 -4.09 -3.69
C LEU A 51 -5.52 -2.75 -3.33
N THR A 52 -6.60 -2.34 -4.00
CA THR A 52 -7.35 -1.13 -3.62
C THR A 52 -8.14 -1.30 -2.32
N VAL A 53 -8.44 -2.53 -1.90
CA VAL A 53 -9.21 -2.81 -0.66
C VAL A 53 -8.36 -3.35 0.49
N VAL A 54 -7.10 -3.73 0.22
CA VAL A 54 -6.15 -4.22 1.23
C VAL A 54 -5.22 -3.07 1.63
N GLU A 55 -5.42 -2.56 2.84
CA GLU A 55 -4.52 -1.59 3.46
C GLU A 55 -3.16 -2.23 3.81
N TYR A 56 -2.10 -1.44 3.77
CA TYR A 56 -0.76 -1.86 4.19
C TYR A 56 -0.75 -2.24 5.68
N ASP A 57 0.02 -3.27 6.03
CA ASP A 57 0.19 -3.80 7.39
C ASP A 57 -1.08 -4.27 8.13
N THR A 58 -2.25 -4.21 7.50
CA THR A 58 -3.53 -4.63 8.10
C THR A 58 -3.92 -6.05 7.67
N PRO A 59 -4.11 -7.00 8.61
CA PRO A 59 -4.45 -8.39 8.28
C PRO A 59 -5.95 -8.63 8.11
N TYR A 60 -6.38 -8.96 6.89
CA TYR A 60 -7.77 -9.25 6.56
C TYR A 60 -8.07 -10.74 6.42
N THR A 61 -9.30 -11.13 6.75
CA THR A 61 -9.80 -12.47 6.42
C THR A 61 -10.24 -12.51 4.95
N SER A 62 -10.28 -13.71 4.37
CA SER A 62 -10.84 -13.89 3.01
C SER A 62 -12.26 -13.34 2.88
N ASN A 63 -13.09 -13.47 3.91
CA ASN A 63 -14.47 -13.00 3.88
C ASN A 63 -14.55 -11.47 3.89
N ALA A 64 -13.73 -10.80 4.70
CA ALA A 64 -13.69 -9.34 4.75
C ALA A 64 -13.26 -8.72 3.40
N LEU A 65 -12.29 -9.36 2.74
CA LEU A 65 -11.85 -8.93 1.40
C LEU A 65 -12.93 -9.17 0.34
N MET A 66 -13.63 -10.30 0.39
CA MET A 66 -14.76 -10.57 -0.49
C MET A 66 -15.89 -9.56 -0.30
N GLU A 67 -16.21 -9.22 0.94
CA GLU A 67 -17.24 -8.23 1.28
C GLU A 67 -16.89 -6.84 0.72
N LYS A 68 -15.65 -6.37 0.96
CA LYS A 68 -15.15 -5.10 0.40
C LYS A 68 -15.17 -5.07 -1.13
N LEU A 69 -14.96 -6.22 -1.78
CA LEU A 69 -14.98 -6.37 -3.24
C LEU A 69 -16.38 -6.64 -3.83
N GLY A 70 -17.40 -6.86 -2.99
CA GLY A 70 -18.75 -7.25 -3.43
C GLY A 70 -18.84 -8.65 -4.04
N LEU A 71 -17.93 -9.56 -3.69
CA LEU A 71 -17.83 -10.91 -4.25
C LEU A 71 -18.60 -11.93 -3.40
N LYS A 72 -19.39 -12.78 -4.06
CA LYS A 72 -20.15 -13.86 -3.39
C LYS A 72 -19.48 -15.24 -3.50
N ALA A 73 -18.73 -15.48 -4.57
CA ALA A 73 -18.15 -16.79 -4.87
C ALA A 73 -16.74 -16.94 -4.29
N LYS A 74 -16.60 -17.75 -3.24
CA LYS A 74 -15.32 -17.97 -2.54
C LYS A 74 -14.24 -18.62 -3.39
N GLU A 75 -14.60 -19.61 -4.22
CA GLU A 75 -13.66 -20.28 -5.11
C GLU A 75 -13.17 -19.35 -6.23
N GLY A 76 -14.06 -18.52 -6.78
CA GLY A 76 -13.69 -17.49 -7.75
C GLY A 76 -12.74 -16.45 -7.14
N PHE A 77 -13.00 -16.02 -5.91
CA PHE A 77 -12.11 -15.12 -5.18
C PHE A 77 -10.72 -15.75 -4.95
N ARG A 78 -10.67 -16.99 -4.46
CA ARG A 78 -9.40 -17.68 -4.22
C ARG A 78 -8.58 -17.87 -5.51
N ARG A 79 -9.22 -18.30 -6.59
CA ARG A 79 -8.54 -18.60 -7.86
C ARG A 79 -8.10 -17.33 -8.61
N ASN A 80 -8.93 -16.29 -8.63
CA ASN A 80 -8.71 -15.15 -9.51
C ASN A 80 -8.06 -13.95 -8.80
N TYR A 81 -8.13 -13.90 -7.46
CA TYR A 81 -7.61 -12.78 -6.66
C TYR A 81 -6.48 -13.24 -5.74
N LEU A 82 -6.76 -14.12 -4.76
CA LEU A 82 -5.78 -14.45 -3.72
C LEU A 82 -4.58 -15.26 -4.22
N ARG A 83 -4.80 -16.37 -4.94
CA ARG A 83 -3.69 -17.22 -5.40
C ARG A 83 -2.71 -16.46 -6.30
N PRO A 84 -3.17 -15.75 -7.35
CA PRO A 84 -2.27 -14.94 -8.18
C PRO A 84 -1.54 -13.85 -7.38
N ALA A 85 -2.23 -13.20 -6.44
CA ALA A 85 -1.60 -12.16 -5.61
C ALA A 85 -0.52 -12.71 -4.66
N ILE A 86 -0.69 -13.95 -4.18
CA ILE A 86 0.31 -14.64 -3.36
C ILE A 86 1.50 -15.09 -4.21
N GLU A 87 1.24 -15.65 -5.40
CA GLU A 87 2.27 -16.07 -6.36
C GLU A 87 3.15 -14.89 -6.82
N LEU A 88 2.54 -13.71 -7.00
CA LEU A 88 3.25 -12.47 -7.32
C LEU A 88 3.84 -11.75 -6.09
N ASN A 89 3.73 -12.33 -4.90
CA ASN A 89 4.24 -11.77 -3.64
C ASN A 89 3.75 -10.35 -3.29
N VAL A 90 2.58 -9.94 -3.80
CA VAL A 90 1.95 -8.67 -3.43
C VAL A 90 1.01 -8.80 -2.23
N ILE A 91 0.63 -10.05 -1.90
CA ILE A 91 -0.13 -10.43 -0.71
C ILE A 91 0.57 -11.62 -0.06
N ARG A 92 0.69 -11.62 1.26
CA ARG A 92 1.22 -12.76 2.02
C ARG A 92 0.21 -13.34 2.99
N MET A 93 0.39 -14.62 3.28
CA MET A 93 -0.34 -15.37 4.30
C MET A 93 0.25 -15.09 5.69
N THR A 94 -0.61 -14.90 6.70
CA THR A 94 -0.14 -14.76 8.10
C THR A 94 0.25 -16.08 8.74
N ILE A 95 -0.28 -17.22 8.26
CA ILE A 95 0.04 -18.57 8.77
C ILE A 95 0.40 -19.48 7.58
N PRO A 96 1.58 -19.28 6.94
CA PRO A 96 1.95 -20.01 5.73
C PRO A 96 2.04 -21.53 5.92
N ASP A 97 2.44 -22.01 7.10
CA ASP A 97 2.56 -23.44 7.41
C ASP A 97 1.21 -24.17 7.48
N LYS A 98 0.11 -23.42 7.68
CA LYS A 98 -1.26 -23.94 7.80
C LYS A 98 -2.17 -23.14 6.87
N PRO A 99 -2.07 -23.32 5.54
CA PRO A 99 -2.79 -22.49 4.55
C PRO A 99 -4.32 -22.63 4.66
N ASN A 100 -4.81 -23.73 5.24
CA ASN A 100 -6.23 -23.98 5.49
C ASN A 100 -6.68 -23.61 6.92
N SER A 101 -5.85 -22.88 7.68
CA SER A 101 -6.19 -22.44 9.05
C SER A 101 -7.45 -21.59 9.06
N ARG A 102 -8.34 -21.83 10.05
CA ARG A 102 -9.51 -20.99 10.29
C ARG A 102 -9.13 -19.54 10.62
N ASN A 103 -7.94 -19.34 11.18
CA ASN A 103 -7.39 -18.03 11.55
C ASN A 103 -6.51 -17.42 10.46
N GLN A 104 -6.54 -17.99 9.24
CA GLN A 104 -5.75 -17.48 8.12
C GLN A 104 -6.18 -16.05 7.76
N ARG A 105 -5.19 -15.16 7.66
CA ARG A 105 -5.35 -13.78 7.19
C ARG A 105 -4.36 -13.47 6.09
N TYR A 106 -4.62 -12.38 5.40
CA TYR A 106 -3.86 -11.91 4.25
C TYR A 106 -3.46 -10.45 4.47
N VAL A 107 -2.20 -10.15 4.21
CA VAL A 107 -1.59 -8.82 4.42
C VAL A 107 -0.92 -8.40 3.12
N ARG A 108 -1.02 -7.12 2.77
CA ARG A 108 -0.28 -6.54 1.65
C ARG A 108 1.21 -6.46 1.97
N VAL A 109 2.03 -6.84 0.99
CA VAL A 109 3.50 -6.74 1.08
C VAL A 109 3.95 -5.34 0.68
#